data_AF-A0A5B8RIL9-F1
#
_entry.id   AF-A0A5B8RIL9-F1
#
_cell.length_a   1.000
_cell.length_b   1.000
_cell.length_c   1.000
_cell.angle_alpha   90.00
_cell.angle_beta   90.00
_cell.angle_gamma   90.00
#
_symmetry.space_group_name_H-M   'P 1'
#
loop_
_entity.id
_entity.type
_entity.pdbx_description
1 polymer ?
#
loop_
_entity_poly.entity_id
_entity_poly.type
_entity_poly.pdbx_seq_one_letter_code
_entity_poly.pdbx_strand_id
1 'polypeptide(L)'
;MKPLRQHGYVGEEVMLGIRPEDIHDEPVFIESSQDTAFDANIDVAELMGAETYLYTSINDNEIIARIDSRTDISSGQQMKLALDMNKAHFFDIESELRIR
;
A
#
# COMPACT_ATOMS: atom_id res chain seq x y z
N MET A 1 -1.21 -15.63 2.54
CA MET A 1 -2.57 -15.96 3.03
C MET A 1 -2.73 -17.33 3.71
N LYS A 2 -2.11 -18.43 3.24
CA LYS A 2 -2.18 -19.74 3.94
C LYS A 2 -1.73 -19.69 5.42
N PRO A 3 -0.64 -18.98 5.78
CA PRO A 3 -0.19 -18.83 7.16
C PRO A 3 -1.24 -18.29 8.13
N LEU A 4 -1.96 -17.24 7.71
CA LEU A 4 -2.99 -16.59 8.53
C LEU A 4 -4.09 -17.59 8.92
N ARG A 5 -4.55 -18.40 7.96
CA ARG A 5 -5.57 -19.43 8.21
C ARG A 5 -5.07 -20.55 9.12
N GLN A 6 -3.80 -20.95 8.98
CA GLN A 6 -3.21 -22.02 9.78
C GLN A 6 -2.97 -21.61 11.24
N HIS A 7 -2.64 -20.34 11.47
CA HIS A 7 -2.39 -19.81 12.80
C HIS A 7 -3.64 -19.20 13.46
N GLY A 8 -4.82 -19.34 12.84
CA GLY A 8 -6.10 -18.97 13.46
C GLY A 8 -6.50 -17.50 13.34
N TYR A 9 -5.82 -16.69 12.52
CA TYR A 9 -6.11 -15.25 12.36
C TYR A 9 -7.35 -14.94 11.49
N VAL A 10 -8.24 -15.90 11.28
CA VAL A 10 -9.45 -15.65 10.47
C VAL A 10 -10.47 -14.92 11.32
N GLY A 11 -10.74 -13.65 10.99
CA GLY A 11 -11.64 -12.78 11.76
C GLY A 11 -10.95 -12.01 12.88
N GLU A 12 -9.65 -12.21 13.05
CA GLU A 12 -8.82 -11.45 14.00
C GLU A 12 -8.19 -10.24 13.32
N GLU A 13 -7.91 -9.22 14.11
CA GLU A 13 -7.13 -8.07 13.65
C GLU A 13 -5.65 -8.46 13.52
N VAL A 14 -5.02 -8.02 12.44
CA VAL A 14 -3.59 -8.22 12.17
C VAL A 14 -2.98 -6.94 11.63
N MET A 15 -1.69 -6.75 11.86
CA MET A 15 -0.96 -5.63 11.27
C MET A 15 -0.46 -6.02 9.88
N LEU A 16 -0.83 -5.23 8.87
CA LEU A 16 -0.32 -5.34 7.51
C LEU A 16 0.90 -4.42 7.35
N GLY A 17 2.03 -4.98 6.96
CA GLY A 17 3.20 -4.23 6.51
C GLY A 17 3.36 -4.33 5.01
N ILE A 18 3.49 -3.19 4.35
CA ILE A 18 3.83 -3.08 2.93
C ILE A 18 4.85 -1.97 2.75
N ARG A 19 5.77 -2.12 1.80
CA ARG A 19 6.77 -1.08 1.54
C ARG A 19 6.22 -0.04 0.57
N PRO A 20 6.68 1.21 0.64
CA PRO A 20 6.24 2.26 -0.29
C PRO A 20 6.43 1.90 -1.77
N GLU A 21 7.51 1.19 -2.10
CA GLU A 21 7.81 0.76 -3.47
C GLU A 21 6.94 -0.39 -3.99
N ASP A 22 6.19 -1.06 -3.12
CA ASP A 22 5.26 -2.14 -3.49
C ASP A 22 3.81 -1.61 -3.63
N ILE A 23 3.66 -0.28 -3.74
CA ILE A 23 2.41 0.43 -4.03
C ILE A 23 2.53 1.06 -5.42
N HIS A 24 1.64 0.66 -6.32
CA HIS A 24 1.75 0.90 -7.75
C HIS A 24 0.70 1.88 -8.28
N ASP A 25 1.10 2.78 -9.18
CA ASP A 25 0.22 3.69 -9.92
C ASP A 25 -0.01 3.24 -11.38
N GLU A 26 0.67 2.19 -11.84
CA GLU A 26 0.58 1.78 -13.24
C GLU A 26 -0.80 1.20 -13.59
N PRO A 27 -1.47 1.70 -14.65
CA PRO A 27 -2.82 1.24 -15.02
C PRO A 27 -2.92 -0.28 -15.23
N VAL A 28 -1.91 -0.88 -15.87
CA VAL A 28 -1.86 -2.33 -16.11
C VAL A 28 -1.80 -3.11 -14.80
N PHE A 29 -1.05 -2.62 -13.81
CA PHE A 29 -0.96 -3.27 -12.51
C PHE A 29 -2.30 -3.14 -11.77
N ILE A 30 -2.88 -1.94 -11.75
CA ILE A 30 -4.18 -1.67 -11.13
C ILE A 30 -5.28 -2.55 -11.74
N GLU A 31 -5.33 -2.70 -13.05
CA GLU A 31 -6.28 -3.58 -13.75
C GLU A 31 -6.12 -5.05 -13.35
N SER A 32 -4.89 -5.50 -13.10
CA SER A 32 -4.62 -6.87 -12.65
C SER A 32 -4.85 -7.09 -11.14
N SER A 33 -4.92 -6.00 -10.37
CA SER A 33 -4.96 -5.99 -8.91
C SER A 33 -6.24 -5.29 -8.38
N GLN A 34 -7.38 -5.50 -9.04
CA GLN A 34 -8.63 -4.81 -8.71
C GLN A 34 -9.08 -4.98 -7.25
N ASP A 35 -8.80 -6.15 -6.65
CA ASP A 35 -9.15 -6.45 -5.25
C ASP A 35 -8.29 -5.69 -4.23
N THR A 36 -7.17 -5.11 -4.67
CA THR A 36 -6.18 -4.43 -3.82
C THR A 36 -5.92 -3.00 -4.28
N ALA A 37 -6.74 -2.52 -5.23
CA ALA A 37 -6.74 -1.15 -5.71
C ALA A 37 -7.67 -0.27 -4.87
N PHE A 38 -7.26 0.97 -4.63
CA PHE A 38 -8.00 1.95 -3.83
C PHE A 38 -7.82 3.36 -4.40
N ASP A 39 -8.82 4.21 -4.17
CA ASP A 39 -8.72 5.62 -4.52
C ASP A 39 -8.00 6.38 -3.40
N ALA A 40 -6.85 6.95 -3.74
CA ALA A 40 -5.97 7.69 -2.85
C ALA A 40 -6.14 9.21 -3.07
N ASN A 41 -6.29 9.95 -1.99
CA ASN A 41 -6.23 11.41 -2.01
C ASN A 41 -4.81 11.83 -1.60
N ILE A 42 -4.07 12.42 -2.54
CA ILE A 42 -2.67 12.77 -2.30
C ILE A 42 -2.60 14.05 -1.48
N ASP A 43 -2.18 13.92 -0.22
CA ASP A 43 -1.98 15.05 0.67
C ASP A 43 -0.71 15.83 0.26
N VAL A 44 0.39 15.10 0.05
CA VAL A 44 1.69 15.66 -0.36
C VAL A 44 2.30 14.80 -1.47
N ALA A 45 2.76 15.46 -2.53
CA ALA A 45 3.60 14.84 -3.56
C ALA A 45 5.00 15.47 -3.50
N GLU A 46 6.00 14.68 -3.13
CA GLU A 46 7.38 15.12 -2.97
C GLU A 46 8.28 14.52 -4.06
N LEU A 47 8.73 15.36 -4.99
CA LEU A 47 9.63 14.97 -6.08
C LEU A 47 11.08 14.87 -5.58
N MET A 48 11.61 13.65 -5.52
CA MET A 48 12.98 13.34 -5.06
C MET A 48 13.92 13.01 -6.23
N GLY A 49 13.66 13.60 -7.40
CA GLY A 49 14.45 13.40 -8.62
C GLY A 49 13.83 12.34 -9.53
N ALA A 50 14.28 11.09 -9.42
CA ALA A 50 13.79 9.98 -10.25
C ALA A 50 12.50 9.35 -9.71
N GLU A 51 12.15 9.68 -8.46
CA GLU A 51 11.02 9.09 -7.74
C GLU A 51 10.19 10.22 -7.12
N THR A 52 8.89 9.97 -6.96
CA THR A 52 7.96 10.84 -6.25
C THR A 52 7.39 10.08 -5.07
N TYR A 53 7.47 10.68 -3.88
CA TYR A 53 6.85 10.16 -2.67
C TYR A 53 5.46 10.77 -2.52
N LEU A 54 4.46 9.90 -2.47
CA LEU A 54 3.06 10.28 -2.32
C LEU A 54 2.62 9.96 -0.91
N TYR A 55 2.29 10.99 -0.15
CA TYR A 55 1.68 10.89 1.16
C TYR A 55 0.17 10.88 0.97
N THR A 56 -0.49 9.84 1.49
CA THR A 56 -1.94 9.66 1.44
C THR A 56 -2.40 8.93 2.70
N SER A 57 -3.70 8.89 2.92
CA SER A 57 -4.30 8.11 4.01
C SER A 57 -5.24 7.03 3.47
N ILE A 58 -5.30 5.90 4.17
CA ILE A 58 -6.37 4.91 4.05
C ILE A 58 -7.08 4.85 5.40
N ASN A 59 -8.34 5.30 5.44
CA ASN A 59 -9.06 5.58 6.68
C ASN A 59 -8.21 6.53 7.56
N ASP A 60 -7.92 6.14 8.80
CA ASP A 60 -7.12 6.93 9.75
C ASP A 60 -5.61 6.60 9.72
N ASN A 61 -5.15 5.79 8.76
CA ASN A 61 -3.76 5.37 8.66
C ASN A 61 -3.03 6.11 7.53
N GLU A 62 -1.95 6.80 7.89
CA GLU A 62 -1.04 7.41 6.92
C GLU A 62 -0.21 6.33 6.22
N ILE A 63 -0.15 6.42 4.90
CA ILE A 63 0.68 5.56 4.06
C ILE A 63 1.48 6.42 3.08
N ILE A 64 2.63 5.87 2.67
CA ILE A 64 3.50 6.52 1.69
C ILE A 64 3.65 5.55 0.53
N ALA A 65 3.36 6.01 -0.68
CA ALA A 65 3.68 5.29 -1.91
C ALA A 65 4.90 5.94 -2.57
N ARG A 66 5.75 5.12 -3.19
CA ARG A 66 6.92 5.59 -3.92
C ARG A 66 6.82 5.14 -5.36
N ILE A 67 6.66 6.12 -6.25
CA ILE A 67 6.43 5.90 -7.68
C ILE A 67 7.49 6.60 -8.53
N ASP A 68 7.50 6.29 -9.82
CA ASP A 68 8.38 6.92 -10.80
C ASP A 68 8.00 8.39 -11.06
N SER A 69 8.98 9.28 -11.24
CA SER A 69 8.71 10.71 -11.48
C SER A 69 8.18 11.06 -12.86
N ARG A 70 7.96 10.08 -13.74
CA ARG A 70 7.29 10.27 -15.05
C ARG A 70 5.85 10.76 -14.94
N THR A 71 5.18 10.52 -13.82
CA THR A 71 3.80 10.94 -13.61
C THR A 71 3.77 12.30 -12.90
N ASP A 72 3.26 13.34 -13.57
CA ASP A 72 3.01 14.64 -12.95
C ASP A 72 1.84 14.53 -11.96
N ILE A 73 2.15 14.42 -10.67
CA ILE A 73 1.17 14.33 -9.59
C ILE A 73 1.32 15.51 -8.65
N SER A 74 0.19 16.11 -8.27
CA SER A 74 0.14 17.27 -7.39
C SER A 74 -0.64 16.97 -6.11
N SER A 75 -0.32 17.68 -5.04
CA SER A 75 -1.14 17.69 -3.81
C SER A 75 -2.59 18.06 -4.10
N GLY A 76 -3.52 17.38 -3.43
CA GLY A 76 -4.96 17.50 -3.61
C GLY A 76 -5.53 16.69 -4.77
N GLN A 77 -4.69 15.99 -5.53
CA GLN A 77 -5.15 15.10 -6.60
C GLN A 77 -5.68 13.79 -6.03
N GLN A 78 -6.75 13.28 -6.64
CA GLN A 78 -7.21 11.91 -6.42
C GLN A 78 -6.66 11.01 -7.53
N MET A 79 -6.11 9.86 -7.15
CA MET A 79 -5.62 8.85 -8.09
C MET A 79 -5.86 7.45 -7.56
N LYS A 80 -5.80 6.47 -8.45
CA LYS A 80 -5.91 5.07 -8.06
C LYS A 80 -4.53 4.49 -7.82
N LEU A 81 -4.35 3.81 -6.69
CA LEU A 81 -3.15 3.07 -6.35
C LEU A 81 -3.53 1.60 -6.09
N ALA A 82 -2.57 0.69 -6.19
CA ALA A 82 -2.78 -0.72 -5.87
C ALA A 82 -1.63 -1.30 -5.04
N LEU A 83 -1.99 -2.11 -4.04
CA LEU A 83 -1.03 -2.79 -3.17
C LEU A 83 -0.60 -4.12 -3.80
N ASP A 84 0.70 -4.39 -3.90
CA ASP A 84 1.21 -5.73 -4.23
C ASP A 84 1.13 -6.66 -3.02
N MET A 85 0.03 -7.39 -2.90
CA MET A 85 -0.19 -8.34 -1.80
C MET A 85 0.75 -9.56 -1.83
N ASN A 86 1.53 -9.77 -2.90
CA ASN A 86 2.59 -10.78 -2.91
C ASN A 86 3.82 -10.33 -2.10
N LYS A 87 3.98 -9.03 -1.90
CA LYS A 87 5.07 -8.41 -1.13
C LYS A 87 4.65 -8.01 0.27
N ALA A 88 3.35 -8.00 0.54
CA ALA A 88 2.82 -7.74 1.87
C ALA A 88 3.31 -8.76 2.93
N HIS A 89 3.49 -8.24 4.14
CA HIS A 89 3.80 -8.99 5.33
C HIS A 89 2.71 -8.80 6.38
N PHE A 90 2.50 -9.81 7.21
CA PHE A 90 1.52 -9.78 8.29
C PHE A 90 2.23 -9.98 9.61
N PHE A 91 1.79 -9.25 10.63
CA PHE A 91 2.33 -9.29 11.98
C PHE A 91 1.19 -9.44 12.98
N ASP A 92 1.49 -10.17 14.04
CA ASP A 92 0.60 -10.31 15.19
C ASP A 92 0.57 -9.00 15.98
N ILE A 93 -0.62 -8.54 16.40
CA ILE A 93 -0.76 -7.23 17.06
C ILE A 93 -0.15 -7.22 18.46
N GLU A 94 -0.20 -8.34 19.19
CA GLU A 94 0.28 -8.40 20.58
C GLU A 94 1.79 -8.60 20.65
N SER A 95 2.33 -9.52 19.86
CA SER A 95 3.74 -9.91 19.89
C SER A 95 4.61 -9.15 18.90
N GLU A 96 4.02 -8.46 17.93
CA GLU A 96 4.69 -7.79 16.80
C GLU A 96 5.53 -8.74 15.92
N LEU A 97 5.41 -10.05 16.13
CA LEU A 97 6.16 -11.04 15.37
C LEU A 97 5.52 -11.27 14.00
N ARG A 98 6.37 -11.48 13.00
CA ARG A 98 5.92 -11.77 11.64
C ARG A 98 5.22 -13.13 11.58
N ILE A 99 3.99 -13.14 11.09
CA ILE A 99 3.21 -14.36 10.83
C ILE A 99 3.76 -15.02 9.56
N ARG A 100 4.18 -16.30 9.66
CA ARG A 100 4.86 -17.05 8.59
C ARG A 100 4.12 -18.27 8.12
#